data_AF-A0A1X7SF66-F1
#
_entry.id   AF-A0A1X7SF66-F1
#
_cell.length_a   1.000
_cell.length_b   1.000
_cell.length_c   1.000
_cell.angle_alpha   90.00
_cell.angle_beta   90.00
_cell.angle_gamma   90.00
#
_symmetry.space_group_name_H-M   'P 1'
#
loop_
_entity.id
_entity.type
_entity.pdbx_description
1 polymer ?
#
loop_
_entity_poly.entity_id
_entity_poly.type
_entity_poly.pdbx_seq_one_letter_code
_entity_poly.pdbx_strand_id
1 'polypeptide(L)' 'MALQKSLESIDLILECNPCSHAPVKGLYSMCEVCGHGGHMSHLKEWFSTNSWCPSGCGHNCVT' A
#
# COMPACT_ATOMS: atom_id res chain seq x y z
N MET A 1 -2.54 -28.01 22.38
CA MET A 1 -1.81 -26.73 22.27
C MET A 1 -1.25 -26.62 20.87
N ALA A 2 -2.05 -26.09 19.94
CA ALA A 2 -1.59 -25.81 18.57
C ALA A 2 -0.96 -24.42 18.57
N LEU A 3 0.37 -24.36 18.65
CA LEU A 3 1.15 -23.13 18.54
C LEU A 3 1.64 -23.00 17.10
N GLN A 4 0.77 -22.46 16.25
CA GLN A 4 1.18 -21.79 15.02
C GLN A 4 0.22 -20.62 14.81
N LYS A 5 0.37 -19.59 15.65
CA LYS A 5 -0.39 -18.35 15.52
C LYS A 5 0.11 -17.65 14.26
N SER A 6 -0.62 -17.84 13.17
CA SER A 6 -0.75 -16.98 11.98
C SER A 6 0.29 -15.85 11.91
N LEU A 7 1.49 -16.19 11.47
CA LEU A 7 2.42 -15.20 10.93
C LEU A 7 1.80 -14.76 9.61
N GLU A 8 1.05 -13.66 9.61
CA GLU A 8 0.80 -12.76 8.45
C GLU A 8 -0.23 -11.66 8.82
N SER A 9 -0.15 -11.07 10.02
CA SER A 9 -0.83 -9.80 10.34
C SER A 9 -0.14 -8.57 9.71
N ILE A 10 0.36 -8.74 8.48
CA ILE A 10 1.03 -7.71 7.64
C ILE A 10 0.24 -7.46 6.34
N ASP A 11 -0.98 -7.99 6.22
CA ASP A 11 -1.97 -7.62 5.19
C ASP A 11 -2.51 -6.17 5.31
N LEU A 12 -1.77 -5.25 5.94
CA LEU A 12 -2.06 -3.83 5.92
C LEU A 12 -1.47 -3.20 4.65
N ILE A 13 -2.19 -3.46 3.56
CA ILE A 13 -2.35 -2.56 2.40
C ILE A 13 -1.09 -2.40 1.55
N LEU A 14 -0.80 -3.45 0.78
CA LEU A 14 -0.20 -3.29 -0.53
C LEU A 14 -1.13 -3.89 -1.60
N GLU A 15 -2.43 -3.73 -1.44
CA GLU A 15 -3.39 -4.00 -2.51
C GLU A 15 -3.34 -2.81 -3.47
N CYS A 16 -2.65 -3.03 -4.57
CA CYS A 16 -2.67 -2.10 -5.67
C CYS A 16 -4.06 -2.16 -6.32
N ASN A 17 -4.98 -1.27 -5.96
CA ASN A 17 -6.35 -1.24 -6.50
C ASN A 17 -6.45 -1.32 -8.05
N PRO A 18 -5.53 -0.74 -8.86
CA PRO A 18 -5.54 -0.97 -10.32
C PRO A 18 -5.00 -2.33 -10.76
N CYS A 19 -4.25 -3.05 -9.92
CA CYS A 19 -3.83 -4.43 -10.15
C CYS A 19 -4.62 -5.39 -9.26
N SER A 20 -5.85 -5.72 -9.68
CA SER A 20 -6.65 -6.87 -9.22
C SER A 20 -6.08 -7.65 -8.03
N HIS A 21 -6.14 -7.08 -6.81
CA HIS A 21 -5.92 -7.73 -5.50
C HIS A 21 -4.79 -8.78 -5.44
N ALA A 22 -3.70 -8.57 -6.19
CA ALA A 22 -2.57 -9.48 -6.22
C ALA A 22 -1.46 -8.93 -5.31
N PRO A 23 -0.71 -9.80 -4.60
CA PRO A 23 0.45 -9.35 -3.85
C PRO A 23 1.39 -8.62 -4.81
N VAL A 24 1.81 -7.43 -4.42
CA VAL A 24 2.68 -6.58 -5.22
C VAL A 24 4.03 -7.27 -5.40
N LYS A 25 4.23 -7.86 -6.58
CA LYS A 25 5.54 -8.29 -7.07
C LYS A 25 6.19 -7.12 -7.80
N GLY A 26 7.46 -6.85 -7.53
CA GLY A 26 8.24 -5.79 -8.19
C GLY A 26 8.46 -4.54 -7.32
N LEU A 27 8.76 -3.41 -7.97
CA LEU A 27 9.06 -2.15 -7.28
C LEU A 27 7.80 -1.52 -6.66
N TYR A 28 7.88 -1.21 -5.39
CA TYR A 28 6.82 -0.54 -4.62
C TYR A 28 7.39 0.60 -3.79
N SER A 29 6.51 1.46 -3.33
CA SER A 29 6.85 2.47 -2.32
C SER A 29 5.75 2.50 -1.27
N MET A 30 6.11 2.96 -0.08
CA MET A 30 5.25 3.02 1.09
C MET A 30 5.45 4.37 1.77
N CYS A 31 4.39 4.96 2.29
CA CYS A 31 4.47 6.13 3.14
C CYS A 31 5.00 5.73 4.51
N GLU A 32 6.10 6.35 4.95
CA GLU A 32 6.72 6.08 6.25
C GLU A 32 5.84 6.45 7.45
N VAL A 33 4.85 7.33 7.24
CA VAL A 33 3.96 7.82 8.30
C VAL A 33 2.69 6.97 8.43
N CYS A 34 1.98 6.70 7.33
CA CYS A 34 0.72 5.97 7.38
C CYS A 34 0.86 4.47 7.07
N GLY A 35 2.02 4.02 6.59
CA GLY A 35 2.29 2.60 6.30
C GLY A 35 1.61 2.07 5.04
N HIS A 36 0.85 2.88 4.30
CA HIS A 36 0.20 2.45 3.05
C HIS A 36 1.12 2.63 1.84
N GLY A 37 0.97 1.77 0.85
CA GLY A 37 1.77 1.81 -0.37
C GLY A 37 1.13 1.12 -1.57
N GLY A 38 1.95 0.95 -2.61
CA GLY A 38 1.55 0.31 -3.86
C GLY A 38 2.71 0.26 -4.85
N HIS A 39 2.47 -0.28 -6.05
CA HIS A 39 3.46 -0.27 -7.12
C HIS A 39 3.90 1.16 -7.44
N MET A 40 5.20 1.36 -7.67
CA MET A 40 5.75 2.69 -7.97
C MET A 40 5.08 3.35 -9.19
N SER A 41 4.71 2.56 -10.21
CA SER A 41 4.01 3.07 -11.41
C SER A 41 2.65 3.68 -11.08
N HIS A 42 1.83 2.97 -10.30
CA HIS A 42 0.50 3.45 -9.91
C HIS A 42 0.55 4.57 -8.90
N LEU A 43 1.48 4.52 -7.94
CA LEU A 43 1.70 5.63 -7.02
C LEU A 43 2.15 6.88 -7.78
N LYS A 44 3.07 6.75 -8.76
CA LYS A 44 3.51 7.87 -9.60
C LYS A 44 2.35 8.45 -10.40
N GLU A 45 1.47 7.62 -10.95
CA GLU A 45 0.29 8.08 -11.68
C GLU A 45 -0.73 8.75 -10.75
N TRP A 46 -1.05 8.14 -9.61
CA TRP A 46 -1.97 8.70 -8.61
C TRP A 46 -1.49 10.07 -8.10
N PHE A 47 -0.22 10.15 -7.69
CA PHE A 47 0.36 11.38 -7.16
C PHE A 47 0.68 12.43 -8.22
N SER A 48 0.47 12.13 -9.51
CA SER A 48 0.50 13.14 -10.58
C SER A 48 -0.64 14.17 -10.43
N THR A 49 -1.78 13.75 -9.85
CA THR A 49 -2.98 14.61 -9.72
C THR A 49 -3.56 14.63 -8.29
N ASN A 50 -3.04 13.82 -7.38
CA ASN A 50 -3.51 13.73 -6.00
C ASN A 50 -2.36 13.92 -5.02
N SER A 51 -2.66 14.36 -3.80
CA SER A 51 -1.69 14.46 -2.69
C SER A 51 -2.05 13.52 -1.54
N TRP A 52 -3.24 12.94 -1.56
CA TRP A 52 -3.80 12.12 -0.48
C TRP A 52 -3.54 10.64 -0.69
N CYS A 53 -3.46 9.90 0.40
CA CYS A 53 -3.25 8.46 0.39
C CYS A 53 -4.33 7.73 -0.43
N PRO A 54 -3.95 6.88 -1.41
CA PRO A 54 -4.92 6.16 -2.24
C PRO A 54 -5.76 5.14 -1.46
N SER A 55 -5.32 4.73 -0.26
CA SER A 55 -6.11 3.90 0.66
C SER A 55 -7.28 4.65 1.31
N GLY A 56 -7.38 5.97 1.15
CA GLY A 56 -8.47 6.76 1.75
C GLY A 56 -8.31 7.03 3.25
N CYS A 57 -7.13 6.82 3.84
CA CYS A 57 -6.90 7.07 5.27
C CYS A 57 -6.83 8.56 5.66
N GLY A 58 -6.89 9.47 4.68
CA GLY A 58 -6.89 10.92 4.90
C GLY A 58 -5.51 11.55 5.10
N HIS A 59 -4.41 10.79 4.97
CA HIS A 59 -3.05 11.35 5.09
C HIS A 59 -2.54 11.95 3.78
N ASN A 60 -1.80 13.05 3.84
CA ASN A 60 -1.08 13.61 2.69
C ASN A 60 0.28 12.89 2.57
N CYS A 61 0.40 12.01 1.59
CA CYS A 61 1.53 11.07 1.46
C CYS A 61 2.62 11.52 0.49
N VAL A 62 2.51 12.73 -0.08
CA VAL A 62 3.56 13.32 -0.95
C VAL A 62 4.53 14.22 -0.18
N THR A 63 4.31 14.40 1.13
CA THR A 63 5.17 15.17 2.04
C THR A 63 6.02 14.20 2.85
#